data_AF-A0A3D0TX34-F1
#
_entry.id   AF-A0A3D0TX34-F1
#
_cell.length_a   1.000
_cell.length_b   1.000
_cell.length_c   1.000
_cell.angle_alpha   90.00
_cell.angle_beta   90.00
_cell.angle_gamma   90.00
#
_symmetry.space_group_name_H-M   'P 1'
#
loop_
_entity.id
_entity.type
_entity.pdbx_description
1 polymer ?
#
loop_
_entity_poly.entity_id
_entity_poly.type
_entity_poly.pdbx_seq_one_letter_code
_entity_poly.pdbx_strand_id
1 'polypeptide(L)'
;LDGGSNSWAIHGSRTAGGMPLLAGDPHRGLEFPNVYHQCHLRCDEFDAVGLAFAGVPALPHFGHNEHLAWCVTHGMADDTDAFVETAAALERVSWRAETIDVAGADPVEVRCGSTAHGPVVFGDADDGVALSVMWTGVFETDTTFDALAPMLRARSVGEMRDAVRPWVIPVNNLLLADRRGDIAYQMRGRLVERPPAARWTPVPADGSNSWAGRVPVPFDDLPAALNPAEGFIVTANNRTSDAGPYVSIDFAGPARRDRIVELLADLDAADVDDMAAVHADVTSLTAPKVIAVLIEHATHCRHPAAADVLAELRDWDCRVTAESTQASVYAVVRRRWAQRVASRLAAAGPVEYPTHSRPGVLDRGHHIVVGATTLLLDGTWSVLPGLRDGKEIFHEMSDCVDGAIEELSLRLGSDRAGWHWSRLHEMASAHPLGVAGLDPPTAGVAGDGDTVRSAGVALETGELAATGSVARYAFDLADWDRSGWVVPHGVSGVRHSGHDLDQREAWLAVELLPMLYSDAAVAAHTESVHRL
;
A
#
# COMPACT_ATOMS: atom_id res chain seq x y z
N LEU A 1 6.15 2.90 -0.77
CA LEU A 1 4.79 3.30 -0.33
C LEU A 1 3.73 2.28 -0.74
N ASP A 2 4.13 1.02 -0.95
CA ASP A 2 3.20 -0.07 -1.30
C ASP A 2 2.64 -0.79 -0.05
N GLY A 3 2.55 -0.08 1.09
CA GLY A 3 1.94 -0.56 2.34
C GLY A 3 0.58 0.10 2.54
N GLY A 4 -0.50 -0.64 2.38
CA GLY A 4 -1.86 -0.13 2.55
C GLY A 4 -2.96 -1.07 2.07
N SER A 5 -2.66 -2.01 1.16
CA SER A 5 -3.66 -2.92 0.56
C SER A 5 -4.42 -3.73 1.62
N ASN A 6 -5.73 -3.95 1.40
CA ASN A 6 -6.52 -4.89 2.20
C ASN A 6 -7.05 -6.03 1.33
N SER A 7 -7.24 -7.20 1.96
CA SER A 7 -8.03 -8.29 1.39
C SER A 7 -8.58 -9.18 2.49
N TRP A 8 -9.73 -9.79 2.22
CA TRP A 8 -10.32 -10.78 3.10
C TRP A 8 -11.13 -11.81 2.33
N ALA A 9 -11.16 -13.02 2.86
CA ALA A 9 -11.99 -14.14 2.38
C ALA A 9 -12.92 -14.59 3.50
N ILE A 10 -14.20 -14.82 3.19
CA ILE A 10 -15.23 -15.26 4.14
C ILE A 10 -15.72 -16.62 3.68
N HIS A 11 -15.70 -17.60 4.57
CA HIS A 11 -16.15 -18.96 4.28
C HIS A 11 -17.68 -18.99 4.11
N GLY A 12 -18.18 -19.88 3.25
CA GLY A 12 -19.61 -19.96 2.90
C GLY A 12 -20.55 -20.12 4.11
N SER A 13 -20.08 -20.68 5.23
CA SER A 13 -20.85 -20.81 6.47
C SER A 13 -21.19 -19.48 7.15
N ARG A 14 -20.61 -18.35 6.73
CA ARG A 14 -20.85 -17.00 7.26
C ARG A 14 -21.41 -16.04 6.22
N THR A 15 -21.87 -16.57 5.09
CA THR A 15 -22.36 -15.78 3.94
C THR A 15 -23.83 -16.07 3.68
N ALA A 16 -24.57 -15.08 3.19
CA ALA A 16 -25.97 -15.26 2.81
C ALA A 16 -26.14 -16.26 1.65
N GLY A 17 -25.17 -16.32 0.73
CA GLY A 17 -25.18 -17.18 -0.46
C GLY A 17 -24.75 -18.63 -0.19
N GLY A 18 -24.22 -18.94 0.99
CA GLY A 18 -23.69 -20.28 1.33
C GLY A 18 -22.39 -20.65 0.59
N MET A 19 -21.84 -19.75 -0.22
CA MET A 19 -20.57 -19.89 -0.93
C MET A 19 -19.62 -18.77 -0.48
N PRO A 20 -18.29 -18.94 -0.59
CA PRO A 20 -17.37 -17.94 -0.12
C PRO A 20 -17.55 -16.55 -0.75
N LEU A 21 -17.11 -15.52 -0.02
CA LEU A 21 -16.88 -14.18 -0.56
C LEU A 21 -15.37 -13.88 -0.52
N LEU A 22 -14.86 -13.18 -1.53
CA LEU A 22 -13.49 -12.69 -1.56
C LEU A 22 -13.49 -11.20 -1.94
N ALA A 23 -12.96 -10.34 -1.09
CA ALA A 23 -12.98 -8.90 -1.33
C ALA A 23 -11.66 -8.25 -0.92
N GLY A 24 -11.43 -7.02 -1.39
CA GLY A 24 -10.22 -6.30 -1.10
C GLY A 24 -10.03 -5.06 -1.98
N ASP A 25 -8.97 -4.34 -1.69
CA ASP A 25 -8.63 -3.10 -2.35
C ASP A 25 -7.11 -2.84 -2.30
N PRO A 26 -6.40 -2.93 -3.45
CA PRO A 26 -4.98 -2.58 -3.51
C PRO A 26 -4.78 -1.07 -3.33
N HIS A 27 -3.83 -0.71 -2.47
CA HIS A 27 -3.45 0.69 -2.23
C HIS A 27 -2.10 1.00 -2.86
N ARG A 28 -2.05 2.05 -3.69
CA ARG A 28 -0.87 2.55 -4.40
C ARG A 28 -0.94 4.08 -4.52
N GLY A 29 0.10 4.70 -5.10
CA GLY A 29 -0.01 6.07 -5.59
C GLY A 29 -1.21 6.21 -6.52
N LEU A 30 -2.03 7.25 -6.31
CA LEU A 30 -3.17 7.53 -7.17
C LEU A 30 -2.65 8.25 -8.42
N GLU A 31 -2.77 7.62 -9.58
CA GLU A 31 -2.27 8.13 -10.85
C GLU A 31 -3.38 8.10 -11.91
N PHE A 32 -3.26 8.98 -12.90
CA PHE A 32 -4.07 8.90 -14.11
C PHE A 32 -3.16 8.75 -15.34
N PRO A 33 -3.38 7.74 -16.21
CA PRO A 33 -4.36 6.66 -16.09
C PRO A 33 -4.11 5.72 -14.90
N ASN A 34 -5.15 5.02 -14.43
CA ASN A 34 -5.03 4.09 -13.31
C ASN A 34 -4.08 2.93 -13.66
N VAL A 35 -3.34 2.45 -12.66
CA VAL A 35 -2.37 1.36 -12.82
C VAL A 35 -3.03 0.02 -13.17
N TYR A 36 -4.24 -0.23 -12.68
CA TYR A 36 -5.02 -1.43 -12.98
C TYR A 36 -6.10 -1.14 -14.02
N HIS A 37 -6.18 -2.03 -15.01
CA HIS A 37 -7.19 -2.01 -16.06
C HIS A 37 -8.18 -3.15 -15.86
N GLN A 38 -9.47 -2.83 -15.78
CA GLN A 38 -10.54 -3.83 -15.68
C GLN A 38 -10.71 -4.53 -17.04
N CYS A 39 -10.64 -5.86 -17.07
CA CYS A 39 -10.86 -6.61 -18.31
C CYS A 39 -11.50 -7.99 -18.06
N HIS A 40 -12.22 -8.46 -19.07
CA HIS A 40 -12.77 -9.80 -19.17
C HIS A 40 -12.13 -10.48 -20.39
N LEU A 41 -11.38 -11.56 -20.15
CA LEU A 41 -10.63 -12.32 -21.13
C LEU A 41 -11.23 -13.72 -21.26
N ARG A 42 -11.64 -14.09 -22.48
CA ARG A 42 -12.23 -15.40 -22.75
C ARG A 42 -11.67 -16.04 -24.03
N CYS A 43 -11.39 -17.33 -23.95
CA CYS A 43 -11.10 -18.21 -25.07
C CYS A 43 -11.59 -19.63 -24.77
N ASP A 44 -11.26 -20.60 -25.63
CA ASP A 44 -11.65 -22.01 -25.44
C ASP A 44 -11.04 -22.65 -24.18
N GLU A 45 -9.95 -22.08 -23.65
CA GLU A 45 -9.20 -22.65 -22.53
C GLU A 45 -9.52 -22.04 -21.17
N PHE A 46 -10.00 -20.80 -21.12
CA PHE A 46 -10.33 -20.08 -19.89
C PHE A 46 -11.34 -18.96 -20.14
N ASP A 47 -12.03 -18.59 -19.07
CA ASP A 47 -12.95 -17.46 -19.02
C ASP A 47 -12.74 -16.74 -17.68
N ALA A 48 -12.08 -15.59 -17.72
CA ALA A 48 -11.61 -14.89 -16.53
C ALA A 48 -11.80 -13.37 -16.61
N VAL A 49 -12.23 -12.77 -15.51
CA VAL A 49 -12.46 -11.32 -15.37
C VAL A 49 -11.72 -10.79 -14.15
N GLY A 50 -11.14 -9.60 -14.26
CA GLY A 50 -10.33 -9.03 -13.18
C GLY A 50 -9.51 -7.80 -13.58
N LEU A 51 -8.42 -7.59 -12.86
CA LEU A 51 -7.54 -6.43 -13.04
C LEU A 51 -6.22 -6.84 -13.70
N ALA A 52 -5.97 -6.30 -14.89
CA ALA A 52 -4.72 -6.45 -15.63
C ALA A 52 -3.81 -5.22 -15.44
N PHE A 53 -2.53 -5.36 -15.78
CA PHE A 53 -1.65 -4.22 -16.04
C PHE A 53 -1.55 -4.00 -17.54
N ALA A 54 -1.59 -2.74 -17.98
CA ALA A 54 -1.32 -2.43 -19.37
C ALA A 54 0.09 -2.94 -19.77
N GLY A 55 0.16 -3.79 -20.79
CA GLY A 55 1.41 -4.39 -21.26
C GLY A 55 1.83 -5.70 -20.60
N VAL A 56 1.10 -6.19 -19.58
CA VAL A 56 1.34 -7.50 -18.94
C VAL A 56 0.17 -8.44 -19.27
N PRO A 57 0.42 -9.67 -19.75
CA PRO A 57 -0.65 -10.61 -20.04
C PRO A 57 -1.34 -11.12 -18.77
N ALA A 58 -2.55 -11.67 -18.95
CA ALA A 58 -3.35 -12.31 -17.91
C ALA A 58 -3.76 -11.36 -16.75
N LEU A 59 -4.11 -11.96 -15.61
CA LEU A 59 -4.65 -11.31 -14.42
C LEU A 59 -3.78 -11.67 -13.20
N PRO A 60 -2.57 -11.10 -13.08
CA PRO A 60 -1.54 -11.56 -12.14
C PRO A 60 -1.93 -11.48 -10.65
N HIS A 61 -2.81 -10.53 -10.31
CA HIS A 61 -3.07 -10.15 -8.92
C HIS A 61 -4.53 -10.30 -8.48
N PHE A 62 -5.49 -9.96 -9.34
CA PHE A 62 -6.91 -9.90 -8.97
C PHE A 62 -7.77 -10.42 -10.11
N GLY A 63 -8.66 -11.35 -9.79
CA GLY A 63 -9.67 -11.80 -10.71
C GLY A 63 -10.37 -13.05 -10.23
N HIS A 64 -11.29 -13.51 -11.05
CA HIS A 64 -11.86 -14.83 -10.92
C HIS A 64 -12.01 -15.46 -12.30
N ASN A 65 -12.12 -16.78 -12.29
CA ASN A 65 -12.63 -17.55 -13.43
C ASN A 65 -13.92 -18.26 -13.03
N GLU A 66 -14.38 -19.23 -13.82
CA GLU A 66 -15.63 -19.97 -13.55
C GLU A 66 -15.61 -20.78 -12.24
N HIS A 67 -14.42 -21.00 -11.65
CA HIS A 67 -14.20 -21.94 -10.55
C HIS A 67 -13.69 -21.31 -9.25
N LEU A 68 -12.87 -20.27 -9.33
CA LEU A 68 -12.26 -19.65 -8.15
C LEU A 68 -11.97 -18.16 -8.37
N ALA A 69 -11.80 -17.45 -7.26
CA ALA A 69 -11.34 -16.08 -7.20
C ALA A 69 -9.99 -15.99 -6.47
N TRP A 70 -9.18 -15.00 -6.86
CA TRP A 70 -7.91 -14.69 -6.20
C TRP A 70 -7.71 -13.19 -6.05
N CYS A 71 -7.06 -12.81 -4.97
CA CYS A 71 -6.61 -11.45 -4.74
C CYS A 71 -5.32 -11.42 -3.92
N VAL A 72 -4.63 -10.28 -3.92
CA VAL A 72 -3.37 -10.12 -3.20
C VAL A 72 -3.32 -8.87 -2.31
N THR A 73 -2.56 -8.97 -1.22
CA THR A 73 -1.89 -7.82 -0.63
C THR A 73 -0.37 -7.99 -0.72
N HIS A 74 0.38 -6.89 -0.65
CA HIS A 74 1.84 -6.95 -0.60
C HIS A 74 2.31 -7.74 0.62
N GLY A 75 3.22 -8.70 0.42
CA GLY A 75 3.71 -9.61 1.47
C GLY A 75 4.73 -8.98 2.42
N MET A 76 5.16 -7.75 2.11
CA MET A 76 6.15 -6.97 2.87
C MET A 76 7.49 -7.70 3.00
N ALA A 77 7.79 -8.63 2.11
CA ALA A 77 9.02 -9.40 2.19
C ALA A 77 10.24 -8.50 2.01
N ASP A 78 11.21 -8.70 2.89
CA ASP A 78 12.56 -8.22 2.72
C ASP A 78 13.22 -9.14 1.68
N ASP A 79 13.25 -8.69 0.43
CA ASP A 79 13.73 -9.44 -0.73
C ASP A 79 14.93 -8.77 -1.43
N THR A 80 15.53 -7.77 -0.76
CA THR A 80 16.55 -6.88 -1.30
C THR A 80 17.62 -6.56 -0.25
N ASP A 81 18.88 -6.88 -0.53
CA ASP A 81 20.02 -6.51 0.32
C ASP A 81 20.93 -5.50 -0.41
N ALA A 82 21.42 -4.50 0.32
CA ALA A 82 22.44 -3.55 -0.17
C ALA A 82 23.83 -3.92 0.38
N PHE A 83 24.85 -3.86 -0.47
CA PHE A 83 26.23 -4.22 -0.12
C PHE A 83 27.15 -3.02 -0.26
N VAL A 84 27.97 -2.77 0.75
CA VAL A 84 29.02 -1.76 0.76
C VAL A 84 30.26 -2.34 0.06
N GLU A 85 30.49 -1.90 -1.17
CA GLU A 85 31.59 -2.35 -2.02
C GLU A 85 32.89 -1.62 -1.70
N THR A 86 34.01 -2.32 -1.88
CA THR A 86 35.36 -1.78 -1.67
C THR A 86 35.97 -1.27 -2.97
N ALA A 87 36.91 -0.32 -2.88
CA ALA A 87 37.67 0.17 -4.03
C ALA A 87 38.23 -0.97 -4.91
N ALA A 88 38.83 -1.99 -4.29
CA ALA A 88 39.40 -3.13 -5.01
C ALA A 88 38.36 -3.98 -5.77
N ALA A 89 37.11 -4.02 -5.30
CA ALA A 89 36.02 -4.66 -6.04
C ALA A 89 35.55 -3.77 -7.20
N LEU A 90 35.44 -2.46 -6.96
CA LEU A 90 35.00 -1.46 -7.95
C LEU A 90 35.98 -1.31 -9.12
N GLU A 91 37.29 -1.43 -8.88
CA GLU A 91 38.33 -1.45 -9.91
C GLU A 91 38.20 -2.63 -10.88
N ARG A 92 37.54 -3.72 -10.46
CA ARG A 92 37.32 -4.92 -11.29
C ARG A 92 36.04 -4.86 -12.09
N VAL A 93 35.18 -3.88 -11.84
CA VAL A 93 33.92 -3.71 -12.55
C VAL A 93 34.21 -3.27 -13.98
N SER A 94 33.61 -3.97 -14.94
CA SER A 94 33.58 -3.52 -16.33
C SER A 94 32.50 -2.45 -16.48
N TRP A 95 32.90 -1.19 -16.44
CA TRP A 95 31.99 -0.06 -16.58
C TRP A 95 31.63 0.19 -18.05
N ARG A 96 30.34 0.41 -18.30
CA ARG A 96 29.80 0.86 -19.58
C ARG A 96 29.18 2.24 -19.40
N ALA A 97 29.58 3.20 -20.25
CA ALA A 97 28.90 4.49 -20.33
C ALA A 97 27.62 4.33 -21.15
N GLU A 98 26.51 4.82 -20.61
CA GLU A 98 25.23 4.93 -21.31
C GLU A 98 24.82 6.40 -21.35
N THR A 99 24.35 6.86 -22.50
CA THR A 99 23.83 8.23 -22.66
C THR A 99 22.31 8.21 -22.53
N ILE A 100 21.79 8.98 -21.57
CA ILE A 100 20.36 9.22 -21.38
C ILE A 100 20.02 10.55 -22.04
N ASP A 101 19.23 10.50 -23.11
CA ASP A 101 18.67 11.69 -23.72
C ASP A 101 17.60 12.30 -22.81
N VAL A 102 17.74 13.59 -22.48
CA VAL A 102 16.82 14.31 -21.60
C VAL A 102 16.03 15.33 -22.41
N ALA A 103 14.70 15.21 -22.41
CA ALA A 103 13.85 16.16 -23.13
C ALA A 103 14.07 17.60 -22.61
N GLY A 104 14.49 18.49 -23.51
CA GLY A 104 14.72 19.91 -23.19
C GLY A 104 16.03 20.22 -22.45
N ALA A 105 16.94 19.25 -22.31
CA ALA A 105 18.26 19.44 -21.70
C ALA A 105 19.35 18.68 -22.47
N ASP A 106 20.60 18.91 -22.10
CA ASP A 106 21.72 18.14 -22.66
C ASP A 106 21.64 16.67 -22.18
N PRO A 107 22.04 15.70 -23.03
CA PRO A 107 22.10 14.30 -22.62
C PRO A 107 23.03 14.10 -21.41
N VAL A 108 22.65 13.17 -20.54
CA VAL A 108 23.41 12.83 -19.33
C VAL A 108 24.08 11.48 -19.54
N GLU A 109 25.39 11.41 -19.30
CA GLU A 109 26.11 10.13 -19.29
C GLU A 109 26.02 9.49 -17.89
N VAL A 110 25.70 8.20 -17.85
CA VAL A 110 25.70 7.39 -16.63
C VAL A 110 26.62 6.17 -16.80
N ARG A 111 27.40 5.86 -15.75
CA ARG A 111 28.25 4.66 -15.70
C ARG A 111 27.45 3.51 -15.12
N CYS A 112 27.26 2.47 -15.91
CA CYS A 112 26.59 1.24 -15.50
C CYS A 112 27.61 0.12 -15.32
N GLY A 113 27.50 -0.60 -14.20
CA GLY A 113 28.37 -1.73 -13.88
C GLY A 113 27.80 -2.54 -12.72
N SER A 114 28.22 -3.80 -12.65
CA SER A 114 27.78 -4.74 -11.61
C SER A 114 28.98 -5.40 -10.96
N THR A 115 28.88 -5.62 -9.66
CA THR A 115 29.80 -6.50 -8.91
C THR A 115 29.23 -7.91 -8.86
N ALA A 116 29.87 -8.80 -8.10
CA ALA A 116 29.30 -10.12 -7.79
C ALA A 116 28.01 -10.05 -6.93
N HIS A 117 27.74 -8.90 -6.30
CA HIS A 117 26.55 -8.67 -5.47
C HIS A 117 25.45 -7.90 -6.22
N GLY A 118 25.59 -7.68 -7.53
CA GLY A 118 24.58 -7.04 -8.37
C GLY A 118 24.99 -5.65 -8.88
N PRO A 119 24.07 -4.91 -9.52
CA PRO A 119 24.34 -3.59 -10.05
C PRO A 119 24.72 -2.60 -8.94
N VAL A 120 25.66 -1.69 -9.25
CA VAL A 120 25.96 -0.53 -8.39
C VAL A 120 24.86 0.52 -8.58
N VAL A 121 24.21 0.92 -7.48
CA VAL A 121 23.02 1.80 -7.51
C VAL A 121 23.21 3.12 -6.77
N PHE A 122 24.24 3.25 -5.94
CA PHE A 122 24.50 4.47 -5.16
C PHE A 122 26.00 4.66 -4.88
N GLY A 123 26.44 5.92 -4.83
CA GLY A 123 27.86 6.29 -4.64
C GLY A 123 28.63 6.38 -5.96
N ASP A 124 29.86 6.89 -5.89
CA ASP A 124 30.78 6.96 -7.02
C ASP A 124 31.88 5.90 -6.84
N ALA A 125 32.14 5.13 -7.89
CA ALA A 125 33.19 4.13 -7.88
C ALA A 125 34.59 4.74 -7.66
N ASP A 126 34.78 5.99 -8.11
CA ASP A 126 36.06 6.69 -8.03
C ASP A 126 36.36 7.20 -6.61
N ASP A 127 35.33 7.31 -5.76
CA ASP A 127 35.47 7.58 -4.31
C ASP A 127 35.95 6.35 -3.52
N GLY A 128 36.02 5.18 -4.18
CA GLY A 128 36.47 3.92 -3.58
C GLY A 128 35.43 3.23 -2.67
N VAL A 129 34.19 3.73 -2.64
CA VAL A 129 33.06 3.13 -1.92
C VAL A 129 31.74 3.37 -2.68
N ALA A 130 30.96 2.31 -2.86
CA ALA A 130 29.65 2.39 -3.48
C ALA A 130 28.72 1.32 -2.90
N LEU A 131 27.41 1.44 -3.15
CA LEU A 131 26.43 0.42 -2.81
C LEU A 131 26.02 -0.35 -4.07
N SER A 132 26.16 -1.67 -4.02
CA SER A 132 25.51 -2.59 -4.95
C SER A 132 24.27 -3.21 -4.32
N VAL A 133 23.34 -3.70 -5.13
CA VAL A 133 22.09 -4.32 -4.65
C VAL A 133 21.89 -5.70 -5.25
N MET A 134 21.63 -6.68 -4.37
CA MET A 134 21.10 -7.99 -4.75
C MET A 134 19.63 -8.05 -4.32
N TRP A 135 18.76 -8.49 -5.22
CA TRP A 135 17.36 -8.73 -4.89
C TRP A 135 16.82 -9.94 -5.66
N THR A 136 15.69 -10.47 -5.21
CA THR A 136 15.12 -11.74 -5.72
C THR A 136 14.87 -11.78 -7.22
N GLY A 137 14.58 -10.64 -7.86
CA GLY A 137 14.36 -10.54 -9.31
C GLY A 137 15.63 -10.62 -10.17
N VAL A 138 16.81 -10.41 -9.58
CA VAL A 138 18.11 -10.61 -10.27
C VAL A 138 18.90 -11.79 -9.69
N PHE A 139 18.41 -12.36 -8.59
CA PHE A 139 18.94 -13.57 -8.01
C PHE A 139 18.35 -14.79 -8.72
N GLU A 140 19.19 -15.49 -9.50
CA GLU A 140 18.78 -16.58 -10.38
C GLU A 140 17.75 -16.15 -11.45
N THR A 141 17.23 -17.10 -12.22
CA THR A 141 16.21 -16.79 -13.25
C THR A 141 14.86 -16.50 -12.59
N ASP A 142 14.20 -15.44 -13.06
CA ASP A 142 12.81 -15.14 -12.72
C ASP A 142 11.86 -15.94 -13.62
N THR A 143 11.05 -16.80 -13.00
CA THR A 143 10.06 -17.68 -13.65
C THR A 143 8.62 -17.22 -13.42
N THR A 144 8.39 -15.99 -12.95
CA THR A 144 7.06 -15.47 -12.59
C THR A 144 6.05 -15.62 -13.72
N PHE A 145 6.47 -15.38 -14.96
CA PHE A 145 5.58 -15.47 -16.12
C PHE A 145 5.11 -16.89 -16.44
N ASP A 146 5.80 -17.93 -15.94
CA ASP A 146 5.38 -19.32 -16.10
C ASP A 146 4.09 -19.62 -15.32
N ALA A 147 3.76 -18.82 -14.29
CA ALA A 147 2.54 -18.97 -13.50
C ALA A 147 1.29 -18.40 -14.19
N LEU A 148 1.43 -17.40 -15.08
CA LEU A 148 0.30 -16.57 -15.52
C LEU A 148 -0.78 -17.35 -16.27
N ALA A 149 -0.40 -18.19 -17.24
CA ALA A 149 -1.36 -18.98 -17.99
C ALA A 149 -1.96 -20.14 -17.17
N PRO A 150 -1.19 -20.90 -16.36
CA PRO A 150 -1.75 -21.87 -15.41
C PRO A 150 -2.77 -21.29 -14.43
N MET A 151 -2.54 -20.08 -13.91
CA MET A 151 -3.47 -19.42 -12.99
C MET A 151 -4.87 -19.24 -13.61
N LEU A 152 -4.95 -18.80 -14.87
CA LEU A 152 -6.23 -18.59 -15.56
C LEU A 152 -7.04 -19.89 -15.73
N ARG A 153 -6.36 -21.05 -15.79
CA ARG A 153 -6.96 -22.37 -16.02
C ARG A 153 -7.25 -23.15 -14.73
N ALA A 154 -6.76 -22.70 -13.58
CA ALA A 154 -6.91 -23.41 -12.31
C ALA A 154 -8.40 -23.57 -11.95
N ARG A 155 -8.75 -24.70 -11.33
CA ARG A 155 -10.15 -25.05 -11.00
C ARG A 155 -10.41 -25.27 -9.52
N SER A 156 -9.41 -25.01 -8.67
CA SER A 156 -9.50 -25.10 -7.22
C SER A 156 -8.38 -24.33 -6.54
N VAL A 157 -8.54 -24.09 -5.24
CA VAL A 157 -7.46 -23.57 -4.38
C VAL A 157 -6.18 -24.38 -4.54
N GLY A 158 -6.26 -25.71 -4.57
CA GLY A 158 -5.09 -26.58 -4.74
C GLY A 158 -4.38 -26.38 -6.07
N GLU A 159 -5.13 -26.38 -7.17
CA GLU A 159 -4.56 -26.15 -8.52
C GLU A 159 -3.96 -24.75 -8.66
N MET A 160 -4.58 -23.74 -8.04
CA MET A 160 -4.05 -22.38 -8.03
C MET A 160 -2.75 -22.29 -7.24
N ARG A 161 -2.65 -22.99 -6.09
CA ARG A 161 -1.39 -23.09 -5.32
C ARG A 161 -0.27 -23.72 -6.14
N ASP A 162 -0.57 -24.76 -6.92
CA ASP A 162 0.41 -25.38 -7.82
C ASP A 162 0.79 -24.46 -8.98
N ALA A 163 -0.19 -23.75 -9.56
CA ALA A 163 0.02 -22.80 -10.65
C ALA A 163 0.99 -21.66 -10.28
N VAL A 164 1.03 -21.28 -9.00
CA VAL A 164 1.86 -20.18 -8.51
C VAL A 164 3.22 -20.57 -7.94
N ARG A 165 3.56 -21.87 -7.92
CA ARG A 165 4.90 -22.33 -7.50
C ARG A 165 6.08 -21.67 -8.22
N PRO A 166 6.04 -21.34 -9.54
CA PRO A 166 7.16 -20.67 -10.21
C PRO A 166 7.19 -19.15 -9.98
N TRP A 167 6.25 -18.59 -9.21
CA TRP A 167 6.19 -17.15 -8.94
C TRP A 167 7.37 -16.69 -8.09
N VAL A 168 8.13 -15.72 -8.60
CA VAL A 168 9.33 -15.19 -7.92
C VAL A 168 9.02 -13.85 -7.28
N ILE A 169 8.55 -12.89 -8.07
CA ILE A 169 8.27 -11.52 -7.64
C ILE A 169 6.93 -11.02 -8.17
N PRO A 170 6.30 -10.04 -7.49
CA PRO A 170 6.58 -9.63 -6.11
C PRO A 170 6.14 -10.69 -5.09
N VAL A 171 6.67 -10.62 -3.87
CA VAL A 171 6.18 -11.46 -2.78
C VAL A 171 4.85 -10.91 -2.27
N ASN A 172 3.80 -11.75 -2.29
CA ASN A 172 2.45 -11.36 -1.97
C ASN A 172 1.80 -12.31 -0.97
N ASN A 173 0.87 -11.76 -0.20
CA ASN A 173 -0.17 -12.55 0.46
C ASN A 173 -1.25 -12.85 -0.57
N LEU A 174 -1.36 -14.08 -1.07
CA LEU A 174 -2.39 -14.52 -2.01
C LEU A 174 -3.57 -15.09 -1.22
N LEU A 175 -4.73 -14.44 -1.30
CA LEU A 175 -6.00 -15.00 -0.84
C LEU A 175 -6.74 -15.65 -1.99
N LEU A 176 -7.34 -16.79 -1.69
CA LEU A 176 -8.05 -17.65 -2.62
C LEU A 176 -9.40 -18.02 -2.04
N ALA A 177 -10.40 -18.13 -2.91
CA ALA A 177 -11.68 -18.74 -2.60
C ALA A 177 -12.14 -19.55 -3.82
N ASP A 178 -12.68 -20.75 -3.64
CA ASP A 178 -13.20 -21.55 -4.76
C ASP A 178 -14.65 -22.05 -4.58
N ARG A 179 -15.25 -22.48 -5.69
CA ARG A 179 -16.63 -22.99 -5.71
C ARG A 179 -16.77 -24.40 -5.11
N ARG A 180 -15.71 -24.99 -4.54
CA ARG A 180 -15.79 -26.18 -3.69
C ARG A 180 -16.05 -25.79 -2.22
N GLY A 181 -15.97 -24.49 -1.91
CA GLY A 181 -16.24 -23.92 -0.59
C GLY A 181 -14.97 -23.53 0.18
N ASP A 182 -13.78 -23.77 -0.38
CA ASP A 182 -12.53 -23.53 0.31
C ASP A 182 -12.17 -22.04 0.28
N ILE A 183 -11.65 -21.52 1.40
CA ILE A 183 -10.90 -20.27 1.48
C ILE A 183 -9.48 -20.55 1.93
N ALA A 184 -8.51 -19.85 1.33
CA ALA A 184 -7.11 -20.06 1.66
C ALA A 184 -6.28 -18.77 1.60
N TYR A 185 -5.19 -18.81 2.34
CA TYR A 185 -4.07 -17.89 2.26
C TYR A 185 -2.82 -18.67 1.87
N GLN A 186 -2.04 -18.12 0.95
CA GLN A 186 -0.72 -18.61 0.58
C GLN A 186 0.19 -17.41 0.38
N MET A 187 1.31 -17.36 1.10
CA MET A 187 2.39 -16.47 0.69
C MET A 187 2.98 -16.99 -0.62
N ARG A 188 3.02 -16.13 -1.63
CA ARG A 188 3.52 -16.45 -2.97
C ARG A 188 4.70 -15.53 -3.29
N GLY A 189 5.80 -16.11 -3.75
CA GLY A 189 7.02 -15.39 -4.10
C GLY A 189 8.27 -16.07 -3.55
N ARG A 190 9.44 -15.53 -3.91
CA ARG A 190 10.73 -16.09 -3.50
C ARG A 190 11.21 -15.41 -2.23
N LEU A 191 11.43 -16.21 -1.17
CA LEU A 191 12.18 -15.79 0.00
C LEU A 191 13.55 -16.45 -0.02
N VAL A 192 14.58 -15.69 0.34
CA VAL A 192 15.94 -16.21 0.54
C VAL A 192 16.32 -15.88 1.97
N GLU A 193 16.86 -16.85 2.70
CA GLU A 193 17.33 -16.63 4.08
C GLU A 193 18.75 -16.08 4.07
N ARG A 194 18.98 -14.93 4.73
CA ARG A 194 20.26 -14.22 4.78
C ARG A 194 20.69 -13.94 6.22
N PRO A 195 21.99 -13.62 6.46
CA PRO A 195 22.46 -13.28 7.79
C PRO A 195 21.66 -12.11 8.40
N PRO A 196 21.36 -12.13 9.72
CA PRO A 196 20.52 -11.11 10.35
C PRO A 196 21.01 -9.66 10.18
N ALA A 197 22.31 -9.45 9.95
CA ALA A 197 22.86 -8.11 9.74
C ALA A 197 22.32 -7.43 8.47
N ALA A 198 22.05 -8.21 7.41
CA ALA A 198 21.56 -7.69 6.12
C ALA A 198 20.14 -7.11 6.20
N ARG A 199 19.37 -7.51 7.22
CA ARG A 199 17.98 -7.10 7.45
C ARG A 199 17.80 -5.65 7.88
N TRP A 200 18.87 -4.99 8.35
CA TRP A 200 18.77 -3.68 9.01
C TRP A 200 19.44 -2.56 8.24
N THR A 201 20.59 -2.83 7.63
CA THR A 201 21.46 -1.82 7.03
C THR A 201 22.23 -2.42 5.87
N PRO A 202 22.79 -1.58 4.97
CA PRO A 202 23.79 -2.05 4.02
C PRO A 202 24.92 -2.80 4.73
N VAL A 203 25.34 -3.93 4.17
CA VAL A 203 26.33 -4.83 4.77
C VAL A 203 27.65 -4.85 3.99
N PRO A 204 28.80 -5.14 4.63
CA PRO A 204 30.06 -5.27 3.92
C PRO A 204 30.03 -6.35 2.82
N ALA A 205 30.60 -6.03 1.67
CA ALA A 205 30.76 -6.92 0.51
C ALA A 205 31.97 -7.90 0.64
N ASP A 206 32.22 -8.42 1.85
CA ASP A 206 33.39 -9.28 2.15
C ASP A 206 33.14 -10.79 1.92
N GLY A 207 31.97 -11.14 1.39
CA GLY A 207 31.52 -12.50 1.14
C GLY A 207 30.72 -13.14 2.29
N SER A 208 30.80 -12.61 3.52
CA SER A 208 30.04 -13.16 4.67
C SER A 208 28.52 -13.00 4.52
N ASN A 209 28.09 -12.02 3.73
CA ASN A 209 26.69 -11.71 3.46
C ASN A 209 26.22 -12.17 2.06
N SER A 210 27.04 -12.94 1.33
CA SER A 210 26.76 -13.28 -0.06
C SER A 210 25.48 -14.11 -0.22
N TRP A 211 24.77 -13.88 -1.32
CA TRP A 211 23.67 -14.72 -1.79
C TRP A 211 24.14 -15.95 -2.58
N ALA A 212 25.41 -15.99 -2.99
CA ALA A 212 25.94 -17.08 -3.81
C ALA A 212 25.81 -18.44 -3.09
N GLY A 213 25.24 -19.42 -3.80
CA GLY A 213 25.04 -20.77 -3.28
C GLY A 213 23.90 -20.92 -2.25
N ARG A 214 23.13 -19.85 -1.99
CA ARG A 214 21.91 -19.96 -1.19
C ARG A 214 20.80 -20.59 -2.03
N VAL A 215 19.91 -21.30 -1.36
CA VAL A 215 18.70 -21.87 -1.96
C VAL A 215 17.50 -21.09 -1.42
N PRO A 216 16.53 -20.72 -2.26
CA PRO A 216 15.28 -20.15 -1.79
C PRO A 216 14.56 -21.05 -0.80
N VAL A 217 13.76 -20.44 0.08
CA VAL A 217 12.85 -21.18 0.96
C VAL A 217 11.87 -22.00 0.09
N PRO A 218 11.69 -23.31 0.35
CA PRO A 218 10.72 -24.12 -0.38
C PRO A 218 9.31 -23.53 -0.31
N PHE A 219 8.57 -23.59 -1.42
CA PHE A 219 7.21 -23.04 -1.49
C PHE A 219 6.27 -23.58 -0.42
N ASP A 220 6.38 -24.87 -0.09
CA ASP A 220 5.53 -25.54 0.90
C ASP A 220 5.87 -25.14 2.36
N ASP A 221 7.03 -24.50 2.58
CA ASP A 221 7.43 -23.94 3.89
C ASP A 221 7.00 -22.47 4.05
N LEU A 222 6.49 -21.83 2.98
CA LEU A 222 5.98 -20.47 3.05
C LEU A 222 4.66 -20.41 3.84
N PRO A 223 4.39 -19.31 4.59
CA PRO A 223 3.17 -19.16 5.37
C PRO A 223 1.90 -19.39 4.54
N ALA A 224 0.99 -20.22 5.07
CA ALA A 224 -0.27 -20.56 4.43
C ALA A 224 -1.35 -20.91 5.47
N ALA A 225 -2.61 -20.79 5.08
CA ALA A 225 -3.76 -21.23 5.85
C ALA A 225 -4.86 -21.76 4.92
N LEU A 226 -5.66 -22.72 5.38
CA LEU A 226 -6.80 -23.28 4.65
C LEU A 226 -7.95 -23.45 5.62
N ASN A 227 -9.12 -22.88 5.30
CA ASN A 227 -10.36 -23.00 6.07
C ASN A 227 -10.17 -22.86 7.60
N PRO A 228 -9.67 -21.70 8.08
CA PRO A 228 -9.51 -21.48 9.52
C PRO A 228 -10.86 -21.58 10.25
N ALA A 229 -10.83 -21.99 11.52
CA ALA A 229 -12.03 -22.24 12.31
C ALA A 229 -12.89 -20.98 12.52
N GLU A 230 -12.26 -19.80 12.49
CA GLU A 230 -12.90 -18.49 12.56
C GLU A 230 -13.83 -18.22 11.35
N GLY A 231 -13.65 -18.95 10.25
CA GLY A 231 -14.48 -18.83 9.06
C GLY A 231 -14.18 -17.62 8.19
N PHE A 232 -13.05 -16.94 8.41
CA PHE A 232 -12.55 -15.88 7.53
C PHE A 232 -11.02 -15.73 7.62
N ILE A 233 -10.43 -15.12 6.61
CA ILE A 233 -9.00 -14.79 6.52
C ILE A 233 -8.88 -13.32 6.17
N VAL A 234 -7.94 -12.59 6.80
CA VAL A 234 -7.66 -11.18 6.51
C VAL A 234 -6.16 -10.98 6.32
N THR A 235 -5.78 -10.26 5.27
CA THR A 235 -4.42 -9.75 5.11
C THR A 235 -4.46 -8.27 4.77
N ALA A 236 -3.67 -7.47 5.47
CA ALA A 236 -3.62 -6.01 5.30
C ALA A 236 -2.17 -5.49 5.36
N ASN A 237 -1.24 -6.21 4.73
CA ASN A 237 0.22 -6.02 4.85
C ASN A 237 0.78 -6.19 6.27
N ASN A 238 -0.03 -6.71 7.19
CA ASN A 238 0.38 -7.07 8.54
C ASN A 238 1.31 -8.28 8.52
N ARG A 239 2.05 -8.48 9.61
CA ARG A 239 2.79 -9.74 9.85
C ARG A 239 1.82 -10.92 9.83
N THR A 240 2.11 -11.94 9.03
CA THR A 240 1.23 -13.11 8.82
C THR A 240 1.67 -14.36 9.57
N SER A 241 2.93 -14.44 10.03
CA SER A 241 3.43 -15.56 10.82
C SER A 241 4.66 -15.15 11.65
N ASP A 242 4.77 -15.72 12.85
CA ASP A 242 5.96 -15.67 13.72
C ASP A 242 6.75 -16.99 13.73
N ALA A 243 6.23 -18.04 13.10
CA ALA A 243 6.74 -19.41 13.20
C ALA A 243 7.38 -19.95 11.90
N GLY A 244 7.36 -19.15 10.82
CA GLY A 244 7.83 -19.53 9.48
C GLY A 244 9.22 -18.97 9.13
N PRO A 245 9.62 -19.03 7.84
CA PRO A 245 10.85 -18.40 7.37
C PRO A 245 10.87 -16.90 7.66
N TYR A 246 12.06 -16.28 7.62
CA TYR A 246 12.14 -14.84 7.73
C TYR A 246 11.50 -14.19 6.50
N VAL A 247 10.43 -13.44 6.74
CA VAL A 247 9.76 -12.64 5.71
C VAL A 247 10.33 -11.23 5.71
N SER A 248 10.23 -10.52 6.84
CA SER A 248 10.69 -9.14 6.98
C SER A 248 10.76 -8.71 8.45
N ILE A 249 11.41 -7.57 8.70
CA ILE A 249 11.26 -6.81 9.95
C ILE A 249 10.18 -5.73 9.81
N ASP A 250 9.95 -5.23 8.60
CA ASP A 250 9.07 -4.10 8.31
C ASP A 250 7.74 -4.57 7.72
N PHE A 251 6.67 -4.39 8.48
CA PHE A 251 5.29 -4.64 8.08
C PHE A 251 4.44 -3.40 8.31
N ALA A 252 3.28 -3.32 7.66
CA ALA A 252 2.28 -2.36 8.10
C ALA A 252 1.82 -2.70 9.52
N GLY A 253 1.49 -1.67 10.30
CA GLY A 253 0.88 -1.85 11.62
C GLY A 253 -0.44 -2.63 11.53
N PRO A 254 -0.88 -3.28 12.63
CA PRO A 254 -2.01 -4.20 12.57
C PRO A 254 -3.38 -3.51 12.48
N ALA A 255 -3.47 -2.17 12.64
CA ALA A 255 -4.72 -1.43 12.79
C ALA A 255 -5.78 -1.75 11.71
N ARG A 256 -5.41 -1.74 10.43
CA ARG A 256 -6.35 -2.08 9.34
C ARG A 256 -6.83 -3.52 9.43
N ARG A 257 -5.90 -4.47 9.63
CA ARG A 257 -6.24 -5.89 9.78
C ARG A 257 -7.19 -6.10 10.96
N ASP A 258 -6.87 -5.52 12.11
CA ASP A 258 -7.64 -5.68 13.34
C ASP A 258 -9.04 -5.09 13.16
N ARG A 259 -9.14 -3.92 12.51
CA ARG A 259 -10.44 -3.31 12.22
C ARG A 259 -11.29 -4.13 11.26
N ILE A 260 -10.69 -4.70 10.20
CA ILE A 260 -11.42 -5.61 9.30
C ILE A 260 -11.88 -6.85 10.09
N VAL A 261 -11.04 -7.40 10.98
CA VAL A 261 -11.46 -8.54 11.82
C VAL A 261 -12.63 -8.18 12.73
N GLU A 262 -12.64 -7.00 13.36
CA GLU A 262 -13.80 -6.52 14.14
C GLU A 262 -15.08 -6.48 13.28
N LEU A 263 -14.99 -5.87 12.09
CA LEU A 263 -16.13 -5.74 11.17
C LEU A 263 -16.64 -7.11 10.70
N LEU A 264 -15.74 -8.03 10.35
CA LEU A 264 -16.12 -9.36 9.88
C LEU A 264 -16.61 -10.28 10.99
N ALA A 265 -16.18 -10.09 12.23
CA ALA A 265 -16.64 -10.89 13.36
C ALA A 265 -18.14 -10.71 13.62
N ASP A 266 -18.68 -9.53 13.34
CA ASP A 266 -20.10 -9.19 13.55
C ASP A 266 -21.03 -9.65 12.39
N LEU A 267 -20.47 -10.19 11.30
CA LEU A 267 -21.23 -10.66 10.13
C LEU A 267 -21.44 -12.18 10.13
N ASP A 268 -22.69 -12.63 10.21
CA ASP A 268 -23.05 -14.06 10.16
C ASP A 268 -23.76 -14.49 8.86
N ALA A 269 -24.14 -13.53 8.02
CA ALA A 269 -24.78 -13.76 6.72
C ALA A 269 -24.30 -12.72 5.71
N ALA A 270 -22.98 -12.59 5.57
CA ALA A 270 -22.36 -11.58 4.74
C ALA A 270 -22.78 -11.67 3.26
N ASP A 271 -22.93 -10.52 2.61
CA ASP A 271 -23.07 -10.38 1.17
C ASP A 271 -22.12 -9.31 0.59
N VAL A 272 -22.30 -8.97 -0.70
CA VAL A 272 -21.44 -8.01 -1.40
C VAL A 272 -21.60 -6.58 -0.87
N ASP A 273 -22.78 -6.19 -0.40
CA ASP A 273 -23.02 -4.85 0.14
C ASP A 273 -22.29 -4.68 1.48
N ASP A 274 -22.21 -5.73 2.29
CA ASP A 274 -21.36 -5.74 3.49
C ASP A 274 -19.88 -5.51 3.14
N MET A 275 -19.40 -6.01 2.01
CA MET A 275 -17.99 -5.80 1.60
C MET A 275 -17.74 -4.33 1.25
N ALA A 276 -18.70 -3.66 0.61
CA ALA A 276 -18.64 -2.22 0.37
C ALA A 276 -18.64 -1.42 1.69
N ALA A 277 -19.43 -1.86 2.68
CA ALA A 277 -19.41 -1.26 4.01
C ALA A 277 -18.06 -1.41 4.73
N VAL A 278 -17.40 -2.58 4.61
CA VAL A 278 -16.04 -2.80 5.13
C VAL A 278 -15.05 -1.87 4.44
N HIS A 279 -15.08 -1.77 3.10
CA HIS A 279 -14.26 -0.84 2.33
C HIS A 279 -14.43 0.63 2.75
N ALA A 280 -15.62 1.00 3.22
CA ALA A 280 -15.97 2.35 3.60
C ALA A 280 -15.59 2.72 5.04
N ASP A 281 -15.09 1.78 5.86
CA ASP A 281 -14.80 2.06 7.26
C ASP A 281 -13.60 3.00 7.43
N VAL A 282 -13.83 4.06 8.21
CA VAL A 282 -12.88 5.14 8.48
C VAL A 282 -12.55 5.22 9.98
N THR A 283 -12.76 4.14 10.73
CA THR A 283 -12.51 4.13 12.17
C THR A 283 -11.03 3.86 12.42
N SER A 284 -10.33 4.77 13.10
CA SER A 284 -8.90 4.62 13.40
C SER A 284 -8.69 3.93 14.74
N LEU A 285 -8.08 2.74 14.74
CA LEU A 285 -7.63 2.06 15.96
C LEU A 285 -6.33 2.66 16.54
N THR A 286 -5.65 3.51 15.76
CA THR A 286 -4.42 4.20 16.16
C THR A 286 -4.72 5.52 16.87
N ALA A 287 -5.73 6.27 16.40
CA ALA A 287 -6.06 7.60 16.92
C ALA A 287 -6.31 7.65 18.44
N PRO A 288 -7.09 6.73 19.06
CA PRO A 288 -7.33 6.77 20.51
C PRO A 288 -6.04 6.72 21.33
N LYS A 289 -5.05 5.93 20.89
CA LYS A 289 -3.77 5.77 21.58
C LYS A 289 -2.92 7.03 21.47
N VAL A 290 -2.84 7.60 20.28
CA VAL A 290 -2.10 8.86 20.04
C VAL A 290 -2.74 10.02 20.79
N ILE A 291 -4.07 10.12 20.81
CA ILE A 291 -4.82 11.16 21.52
C ILE A 291 -4.59 11.05 23.03
N ALA A 292 -4.55 9.83 23.58
CA ALA A 292 -4.25 9.64 25.00
C ALA A 292 -2.86 10.19 25.37
N VAL A 293 -1.82 9.85 24.59
CA VAL A 293 -0.45 10.36 24.79
C VAL A 293 -0.41 11.88 24.61
N LEU A 294 -1.10 12.42 23.61
CA LEU A 294 -1.18 13.86 23.35
C LEU A 294 -1.79 14.60 24.56
N ILE A 295 -2.93 14.12 25.07
CA ILE A 295 -3.63 14.71 26.22
C ILE A 295 -2.78 14.64 27.49
N GLU A 296 -2.09 13.52 27.71
CA GLU A 296 -1.22 13.33 28.87
C GLU A 296 -0.06 14.33 28.88
N HIS A 297 0.51 14.64 27.70
CA HIS A 297 1.75 15.40 27.61
C HIS A 297 1.57 16.85 27.19
N ALA A 298 0.52 17.25 26.45
CA ALA A 298 0.29 18.62 25.99
C ALA A 298 -0.21 19.57 27.11
N THR A 299 0.55 19.67 28.21
CA THR A 299 0.18 20.37 29.45
C THR A 299 0.61 21.84 29.52
N HIS A 300 1.35 22.32 28.53
CA HIS A 300 1.95 23.65 28.47
C HIS A 300 1.48 24.47 27.25
N CYS A 301 0.29 24.17 26.73
CA CYS A 301 -0.31 24.89 25.61
C CYS A 301 -0.50 26.37 25.94
N ARG A 302 -0.25 27.24 24.96
CA ARG A 302 -0.38 28.70 25.09
C ARG A 302 -1.54 29.24 24.28
N HIS A 303 -1.99 28.51 23.25
CA HIS A 303 -3.08 28.94 22.41
C HIS A 303 -4.40 28.92 23.21
N PRO A 304 -5.22 29.99 23.21
CA PRO A 304 -6.44 30.06 24.01
C PRO A 304 -7.44 28.94 23.76
N ALA A 305 -7.48 28.41 22.53
CA ALA A 305 -8.35 27.31 22.13
C ALA A 305 -7.82 25.90 22.48
N ALA A 306 -6.59 25.75 22.98
CA ALA A 306 -5.97 24.44 23.11
C ALA A 306 -6.72 23.51 24.08
N ALA A 307 -7.24 24.04 25.19
CA ALA A 307 -8.01 23.26 26.15
C ALA A 307 -9.30 22.70 25.54
N ASP A 308 -10.02 23.51 24.76
CA ASP A 308 -11.24 23.07 24.06
C ASP A 308 -10.91 22.02 23.00
N VAL A 309 -9.86 22.25 22.22
CA VAL A 309 -9.42 21.32 21.16
C VAL A 309 -8.99 19.97 21.74
N LEU A 310 -8.27 19.95 22.86
CA LEU A 310 -7.91 18.71 23.54
C LEU A 310 -9.12 17.98 24.14
N ALA A 311 -10.15 18.72 24.59
CA ALA A 311 -11.40 18.13 25.03
C ALA A 311 -12.20 17.54 23.86
N GLU A 312 -12.30 18.28 22.74
CA GLU A 312 -12.93 17.81 21.50
C GLU A 312 -12.25 16.55 20.96
N LEU A 313 -10.91 16.46 21.01
CA LEU A 313 -10.16 15.25 20.63
C LEU A 313 -10.41 14.09 21.61
N ARG A 314 -10.52 14.35 22.91
CA ARG A 314 -10.83 13.32 23.91
C ARG A 314 -12.18 12.65 23.64
N ASP A 315 -13.16 13.45 23.24
CA ASP A 315 -14.54 13.00 23.03
C ASP A 315 -14.80 12.56 21.57
N TRP A 316 -13.79 12.63 20.70
CA TRP A 316 -13.91 12.21 19.31
C TRP A 316 -14.10 10.69 19.19
N ASP A 317 -15.04 10.30 18.34
CA ASP A 317 -15.31 8.89 18.00
C ASP A 317 -14.21 8.22 17.16
N CYS A 318 -13.12 8.95 16.85
CA CYS A 318 -11.98 8.47 16.06
C CYS A 318 -12.37 8.02 14.64
N ARG A 319 -13.50 8.51 14.10
CA ARG A 319 -13.90 8.31 12.71
C ARG A 319 -13.34 9.42 11.82
N VAL A 320 -12.46 9.05 10.90
CA VAL A 320 -11.78 9.93 9.94
C VAL A 320 -12.72 10.25 8.76
N THR A 321 -13.91 10.79 9.05
CA THR A 321 -14.89 11.18 8.02
C THR A 321 -14.44 12.44 7.28
N ALA A 322 -14.96 12.64 6.07
CA ALA A 322 -14.70 13.83 5.26
C ALA A 322 -14.97 15.15 6.00
N GLU A 323 -16.01 15.18 6.83
CA GLU A 323 -16.44 16.41 7.55
C GLU A 323 -15.85 16.51 8.97
N SER A 324 -14.96 15.60 9.38
CA SER A 324 -14.44 15.55 10.74
C SER A 324 -13.41 16.66 11.00
N THR A 325 -13.77 17.63 11.85
CA THR A 325 -12.84 18.65 12.36
C THR A 325 -11.73 18.03 13.21
N GLN A 326 -12.07 17.07 14.05
CA GLN A 326 -11.13 16.40 14.94
C GLN A 326 -10.10 15.59 14.17
N ALA A 327 -10.48 14.97 13.04
CA ALA A 327 -9.54 14.29 12.14
C ALA A 327 -8.49 15.27 11.58
N SER A 328 -8.90 16.46 11.14
CA SER A 328 -7.97 17.50 10.68
C SER A 328 -6.98 17.91 11.75
N VAL A 329 -7.45 18.16 12.98
CA VAL A 329 -6.57 18.50 14.11
C VAL A 329 -5.61 17.35 14.40
N TYR A 330 -6.12 16.13 14.51
CA TYR A 330 -5.34 14.93 14.75
C TYR A 330 -4.23 14.74 13.71
N ALA A 331 -4.58 14.81 12.42
CA ALA A 331 -3.65 14.63 11.31
C ALA A 331 -2.56 15.71 11.31
N VAL A 332 -2.94 16.98 11.48
CA VAL A 332 -1.97 18.09 11.52
C VAL A 332 -1.03 17.93 12.71
N VAL A 333 -1.53 17.68 13.92
CA VAL A 333 -0.70 17.45 15.12
C VAL A 333 0.29 16.30 14.89
N ARG A 334 -0.18 15.17 14.35
CA ARG A 334 0.67 14.02 14.04
C ARG A 334 1.76 14.36 13.03
N ARG A 335 1.44 15.10 11.97
CA ARG A 335 2.45 15.59 11.01
C ARG A 335 3.43 16.56 11.68
N ARG A 336 2.98 17.50 12.52
CA ARG A 336 3.88 18.43 13.22
C ARG A 336 4.87 17.64 14.08
N TRP A 337 4.40 16.62 14.79
CA TRP A 337 5.27 15.72 15.55
C TRP A 337 6.28 15.01 14.65
N ALA A 338 5.84 14.43 13.53
CA ALA A 338 6.75 13.80 12.57
C ALA A 338 7.81 14.78 12.02
N GLN A 339 7.46 16.05 11.78
CA GLN A 339 8.40 17.10 11.40
C GLN A 339 9.41 17.43 12.52
N ARG A 340 8.98 17.40 13.80
CA ARG A 340 9.87 17.54 14.96
C ARG A 340 10.84 16.39 15.08
N VAL A 341 10.38 15.16 14.86
CA VAL A 341 11.23 13.96 14.82
C VAL A 341 12.23 14.07 13.67
N ALA A 342 11.77 14.37 12.45
CA ALA A 342 12.64 14.57 11.29
C ALA A 342 13.75 15.59 11.57
N SER A 343 13.38 16.74 12.13
CA SER A 343 14.30 17.84 12.44
C SER A 343 15.33 17.45 13.52
N ARG A 344 14.97 16.59 14.47
CA ARG A 344 15.87 16.12 15.53
C ARG A 344 16.82 15.02 15.07
N LEU A 345 16.34 14.15 14.19
CA LEU A 345 17.18 13.13 13.52
C LEU A 345 18.17 13.76 12.54
N ALA A 346 18.02 15.06 12.25
CA ALA A 346 18.75 15.78 11.23
C ALA A 346 19.78 16.80 11.81
N ALA A 347 21.10 16.61 11.87
CA ALA A 347 22.02 15.73 11.14
C ALA A 347 21.72 15.52 9.63
N ALA A 348 20.68 16.14 9.09
CA ALA A 348 20.28 16.13 7.70
C ALA A 348 20.08 17.59 7.35
N GLY A 349 21.02 18.13 6.58
CA GLY A 349 20.85 19.45 5.97
C GLY A 349 19.59 19.49 5.10
N PRO A 350 19.28 20.65 4.50
CA PRO A 350 18.26 20.71 3.47
C PRO A 350 18.68 19.74 2.37
N VAL A 351 18.01 18.60 2.27
CA VAL A 351 18.15 17.79 1.07
C VAL A 351 17.15 18.38 0.09
N GLU A 352 17.61 19.34 -0.69
CA GLU A 352 16.89 19.84 -1.85
C GLU A 352 16.71 18.66 -2.81
N TYR A 353 15.53 18.06 -2.80
CA TYR A 353 15.10 17.18 -3.86
C TYR A 353 14.17 17.96 -4.80
N PRO A 354 14.35 17.88 -6.12
CA PRO A 354 13.39 18.46 -7.05
C PRO A 354 12.01 17.87 -6.76
N THR A 355 11.05 18.75 -6.52
CA THR A 355 9.69 18.54 -5.96
C THR A 355 8.72 17.81 -6.89
N HIS A 356 9.22 16.96 -7.79
CA HIS A 356 8.40 16.21 -8.72
C HIS A 356 8.60 14.71 -8.48
N SER A 357 7.61 14.12 -7.81
CA SER A 357 7.14 12.75 -8.06
C SER A 357 8.23 11.70 -8.28
N ARG A 358 9.12 11.51 -7.31
CA ARG A 358 9.96 10.31 -7.28
C ARG A 358 9.42 9.35 -6.21
N PRO A 359 9.09 8.09 -6.55
CA PRO A 359 8.58 7.09 -5.60
C PRO A 359 9.41 7.01 -4.30
N GLY A 360 10.75 7.13 -4.39
CA GLY A 360 11.63 7.05 -3.22
C GLY A 360 11.63 8.26 -2.27
N VAL A 361 11.14 9.43 -2.67
CA VAL A 361 11.06 10.61 -1.77
C VAL A 361 9.85 10.49 -0.85
N LEU A 362 8.70 10.07 -1.40
CA LEU A 362 7.48 9.86 -0.63
C LEU A 362 7.64 8.73 0.41
N ASP A 363 8.48 7.73 0.12
CA ASP A 363 8.75 6.61 1.02
C ASP A 363 9.47 7.06 2.30
N ARG A 364 10.47 7.95 2.21
CA ARG A 364 11.14 8.48 3.38
C ARG A 364 10.17 9.21 4.31
N GLY A 365 9.40 10.14 3.76
CA GLY A 365 8.44 10.92 4.56
C GLY A 365 7.43 10.02 5.26
N HIS A 366 6.92 9.00 4.56
CA HIS A 366 6.05 7.98 5.15
C HIS A 366 6.71 7.23 6.30
N HIS A 367 7.93 6.72 6.12
CA HIS A 367 8.66 6.03 7.19
C HIS A 367 8.92 6.92 8.40
N ILE A 368 9.15 8.23 8.20
CA ILE A 368 9.28 9.18 9.31
C ILE A 368 7.94 9.34 10.04
N VAL A 369 6.81 9.44 9.34
CA VAL A 369 5.48 9.52 9.98
C VAL A 369 5.19 8.28 10.81
N VAL A 370 5.42 7.09 10.25
CA VAL A 370 5.24 5.81 10.96
C VAL A 370 6.19 5.74 12.15
N GLY A 371 7.49 5.95 11.96
CA GLY A 371 8.50 5.90 13.02
C GLY A 371 8.25 6.92 14.13
N ALA A 372 7.83 8.15 13.79
CA ALA A 372 7.46 9.16 14.78
C ALA A 372 6.23 8.74 15.59
N THR A 373 5.26 8.08 14.94
CA THR A 373 4.09 7.53 15.64
C THR A 373 4.51 6.41 16.60
N THR A 374 5.39 5.50 16.17
CA THR A 374 5.93 4.44 17.04
C THR A 374 6.69 5.01 18.25
N LEU A 375 7.58 5.98 18.02
CA LEU A 375 8.31 6.65 19.12
C LEU A 375 7.36 7.30 20.14
N LEU A 376 6.23 7.83 19.66
CA LEU A 376 5.19 8.43 20.50
C LEU A 376 4.41 7.37 21.28
N LEU A 377 3.99 6.28 20.64
CA LEU A 377 3.19 5.26 21.29
C LEU A 377 3.98 4.39 22.27
N ASP A 378 5.26 4.14 21.98
CA ASP A 378 6.12 3.31 22.82
C ASP A 378 6.74 4.08 24.00
N GLY A 379 6.57 5.40 24.07
CA GLY A 379 7.22 6.22 25.09
C GLY A 379 8.74 6.36 24.88
N THR A 380 9.24 6.07 23.68
CA THR A 380 10.67 5.97 23.37
C THR A 380 11.27 7.23 22.76
N TRP A 381 10.53 8.35 22.71
CA TRP A 381 11.02 9.64 22.22
C TRP A 381 12.30 10.15 22.87
N SER A 382 12.70 9.61 24.03
CA SER A 382 13.97 9.96 24.70
C SER A 382 15.23 9.57 23.92
N VAL A 383 15.10 8.69 22.92
CA VAL A 383 16.18 8.41 21.95
C VAL A 383 16.45 9.59 21.01
N LEU A 384 15.51 10.53 20.90
CA LEU A 384 15.66 11.70 20.06
C LEU A 384 16.57 12.76 20.73
N PRO A 385 17.48 13.38 19.98
CA PRO A 385 18.26 14.50 20.48
C PRO A 385 17.38 15.59 21.12
N GLY A 386 17.73 15.98 22.35
CA GLY A 386 17.06 17.05 23.09
C GLY A 386 15.79 16.66 23.86
N LEU A 387 15.41 15.38 23.95
CA LEU A 387 14.24 14.93 24.73
C LEU A 387 14.59 13.95 25.88
N ARG A 388 15.74 14.15 26.54
CA ARG A 388 16.37 13.12 27.39
C ARG A 388 15.75 12.96 28.78
N ASP A 389 15.18 14.01 29.36
CA ASP A 389 14.64 14.03 30.73
C ASP A 389 13.11 14.07 30.78
N GLY A 390 12.44 13.95 29.63
CA GLY A 390 11.01 13.72 29.52
C GLY A 390 10.13 14.92 29.90
N LYS A 391 10.71 16.07 30.26
CA LYS A 391 9.95 17.31 30.51
C LYS A 391 9.76 18.12 29.25
N GLU A 392 10.70 18.02 28.32
CA GLU A 392 10.70 18.68 27.02
C GLU A 392 9.54 18.18 26.16
N ILE A 393 9.15 16.90 26.31
CA ILE A 393 8.01 16.35 25.58
C ILE A 393 6.73 17.14 25.88
N PHE A 394 6.59 17.72 27.08
CA PHE A 394 5.40 18.49 27.42
C PHE A 394 5.29 19.76 26.58
N HIS A 395 6.42 20.46 26.41
CA HIS A 395 6.49 21.63 25.56
C HIS A 395 6.33 21.25 24.08
N GLU A 396 6.98 20.18 23.62
CA GLU A 396 6.87 19.74 22.23
C GLU A 396 5.46 19.34 21.82
N MET A 397 4.76 18.57 22.65
CA MET A 397 3.39 18.18 22.39
C MET A 397 2.47 19.39 22.41
N SER A 398 2.65 20.29 23.37
CA SER A 398 1.89 21.54 23.47
C SER A 398 2.10 22.44 22.24
N ASP A 399 3.34 22.59 21.78
CA ASP A 399 3.69 23.36 20.59
C ASP A 399 3.12 22.72 19.31
N CYS A 400 3.02 21.38 19.24
CA CYS A 400 2.36 20.71 18.13
C CYS A 400 0.85 21.00 18.10
N VAL A 401 0.18 21.04 19.26
CA VAL A 401 -1.24 21.40 19.38
C VAL A 401 -1.46 22.87 19.03
N ASP A 402 -0.74 23.80 19.67
CA ASP A 402 -0.83 25.23 19.41
C ASP A 402 -0.60 25.51 17.91
N GLY A 403 0.47 24.95 17.35
CA GLY A 403 0.82 25.12 15.95
C GLY A 403 -0.18 24.49 14.98
N ALA A 404 -0.91 23.44 15.38
CA ALA A 404 -1.96 22.85 14.53
C ALA A 404 -3.19 23.75 14.46
N ILE A 405 -3.57 24.35 15.59
CA ILE A 405 -4.70 25.28 15.69
C ILE A 405 -4.42 26.54 14.85
N GLU A 406 -3.22 27.10 14.95
CA GLU A 406 -2.80 28.25 14.16
C GLU A 406 -2.78 27.92 12.66
N GLU A 407 -2.22 26.77 12.28
CA GLU A 407 -2.13 26.35 10.89
C GLU A 407 -3.51 26.11 10.27
N LEU A 408 -4.41 25.41 10.97
CA LEU A 408 -5.77 25.16 10.49
C LEU A 408 -6.56 26.46 10.39
N SER A 409 -6.39 27.38 11.33
CA SER A 409 -7.00 28.72 11.27
C SER A 409 -6.59 29.48 10.01
N LEU A 410 -5.30 29.40 9.64
CA LEU A 410 -4.76 30.05 8.44
C LEU A 410 -5.24 29.39 7.15
N ARG A 411 -5.29 28.04 7.11
CA ARG A 411 -5.65 27.28 5.90
C ARG A 411 -7.15 27.25 5.64
N LEU A 412 -7.96 27.11 6.69
CA LEU A 412 -9.40 26.81 6.58
C LEU A 412 -10.32 27.91 7.12
N GLY A 413 -9.75 28.93 7.77
CA GLY A 413 -10.47 30.03 8.41
C GLY A 413 -10.53 29.89 9.93
N SER A 414 -10.86 30.99 10.62
CA SER A 414 -10.87 31.05 12.09
C SER A 414 -12.02 30.27 12.75
N ASP A 415 -13.05 29.90 11.98
CA ASP A 415 -14.16 29.09 12.47
C ASP A 415 -13.81 27.60 12.40
N ARG A 416 -13.66 26.95 13.56
CA ARG A 416 -13.31 25.53 13.67
C ARG A 416 -14.37 24.61 13.07
N ALA A 417 -15.63 25.07 12.98
CA ALA A 417 -16.69 24.29 12.33
C ALA A 417 -16.41 24.06 10.83
N GLY A 418 -15.57 24.89 10.20
CA GLY A 418 -15.18 24.72 8.79
C GLY A 418 -13.93 23.85 8.57
N TRP A 419 -13.37 23.24 9.61
CA TRP A 419 -12.10 22.50 9.54
C TRP A 419 -12.25 21.06 9.04
N HIS A 420 -13.08 20.86 8.02
CA HIS A 420 -13.40 19.54 7.48
C HIS A 420 -12.15 18.87 6.87
N TRP A 421 -11.96 17.58 7.19
CA TRP A 421 -10.85 16.76 6.70
C TRP A 421 -10.72 16.77 5.17
N SER A 422 -11.86 16.71 4.47
CA SER A 422 -11.96 16.72 3.01
C SER A 422 -11.35 17.95 2.35
N ARG A 423 -11.18 19.06 3.08
CA ARG A 423 -10.55 20.30 2.59
C ARG A 423 -9.02 20.27 2.67
N LEU A 424 -8.46 19.28 3.38
CA LEU A 424 -7.02 19.07 3.53
C LEU A 424 -6.59 17.80 2.78
N HIS A 425 -7.43 16.77 2.83
CA HIS A 425 -7.17 15.44 2.32
C HIS A 425 -7.83 15.24 0.97
N GLU A 426 -7.25 15.89 -0.03
CA GLU A 426 -7.66 15.76 -1.41
C GLU A 426 -6.86 14.66 -2.11
N MET A 427 -7.55 13.87 -2.93
CA MET A 427 -6.96 12.92 -3.85
C MET A 427 -6.03 13.63 -4.84
N ALA A 428 -4.74 13.30 -4.76
CA ALA A 428 -3.73 13.76 -5.70
C ALA A 428 -3.54 12.70 -6.80
N SER A 429 -3.95 13.00 -8.04
CA SER A 429 -3.86 12.06 -9.17
C SER A 429 -3.32 12.72 -10.42
N ALA A 430 -2.13 13.28 -10.31
CA ALA A 430 -1.50 14.02 -11.40
C ALA A 430 -1.25 13.11 -12.62
N HIS A 431 -1.43 13.69 -13.81
CA HIS A 431 -1.08 13.06 -15.07
C HIS A 431 0.45 13.07 -15.25
N PRO A 432 1.11 11.96 -15.62
CA PRO A 432 2.57 11.86 -15.64
C PRO A 432 3.26 12.82 -16.62
N LEU A 433 2.55 13.25 -17.68
CA LEU A 433 3.06 14.27 -18.61
C LEU A 433 3.14 15.69 -18.03
N GLY A 434 2.47 15.99 -16.90
CA GLY A 434 2.50 17.32 -16.28
C GLY A 434 1.97 18.45 -17.18
N VAL A 435 1.14 18.12 -18.18
CA VAL A 435 0.58 19.10 -19.12
C VAL A 435 -0.76 19.59 -18.60
N ALA A 436 -0.95 20.92 -18.61
CA ALA A 436 -2.19 21.56 -18.19
C ALA A 436 -3.41 20.98 -18.94
N GLY A 437 -4.46 20.66 -18.18
CA GLY A 437 -5.71 20.09 -18.70
C GLY A 437 -5.76 18.56 -18.73
N LEU A 438 -4.63 17.87 -18.47
CA LEU A 438 -4.61 16.40 -18.39
C LEU A 438 -4.81 15.83 -16.99
N ASP A 439 -4.72 16.66 -15.94
CA ASP A 439 -5.02 16.23 -14.57
C ASP A 439 -6.53 16.05 -14.35
N PRO A 440 -6.97 14.96 -13.71
CA PRO A 440 -8.33 14.82 -13.20
C PRO A 440 -8.65 15.90 -12.15
N PRO A 441 -9.94 16.25 -11.95
CA PRO A 441 -10.35 17.13 -10.85
C PRO A 441 -9.96 16.56 -9.48
N THR A 442 -9.50 17.39 -8.55
CA THR A 442 -9.26 16.97 -7.16
C THR A 442 -10.60 16.75 -6.43
N ALA A 443 -10.60 15.87 -5.45
CA ALA A 443 -11.76 15.60 -4.60
C ALA A 443 -11.29 15.24 -3.20
N GLY A 444 -11.96 15.79 -2.17
CA GLY A 444 -11.72 15.42 -0.79
C GLY A 444 -12.13 13.98 -0.52
N VAL A 445 -11.29 13.25 0.23
CA VAL A 445 -11.54 11.84 0.58
C VAL A 445 -11.54 11.64 2.09
N ALA A 446 -12.28 10.64 2.55
CA ALA A 446 -12.30 10.20 3.94
C ALA A 446 -11.26 9.09 4.16
N GLY A 447 -10.95 8.82 5.43
CA GLY A 447 -9.93 7.87 5.84
C GLY A 447 -8.54 8.50 5.95
N ASP A 448 -7.62 7.73 6.51
CA ASP A 448 -6.17 7.98 6.55
C ASP A 448 -5.41 6.66 6.34
N GLY A 449 -4.07 6.67 6.38
CA GLY A 449 -3.25 5.47 6.18
C GLY A 449 -3.39 4.36 7.23
N ASP A 450 -4.06 4.63 8.36
CA ASP A 450 -4.29 3.67 9.45
C ASP A 450 -5.73 3.10 9.44
N THR A 451 -6.66 3.69 8.68
CA THR A 451 -8.05 3.22 8.50
C THR A 451 -8.21 2.22 7.36
N VAL A 452 -9.30 1.43 7.35
CA VAL A 452 -9.58 0.44 6.29
C VAL A 452 -9.71 1.12 4.93
N ARG A 453 -10.48 2.20 4.85
CA ARG A 453 -10.51 3.12 3.70
C ARG A 453 -9.20 3.90 3.63
N SER A 454 -8.12 3.20 3.30
CA SER A 454 -6.76 3.70 3.47
C SER A 454 -6.45 4.79 2.45
N ALA A 455 -6.06 5.95 2.95
CA ALA A 455 -5.58 7.06 2.15
C ALA A 455 -4.33 7.66 2.81
N GLY A 456 -3.16 7.27 2.28
CA GLY A 456 -1.88 7.53 2.93
C GLY A 456 -1.39 8.95 2.73
N VAL A 457 -0.63 9.44 3.71
CA VAL A 457 0.03 10.75 3.69
C VAL A 457 1.55 10.58 3.82
N ALA A 458 2.31 11.58 3.36
CA ALA A 458 3.75 11.69 3.55
C ALA A 458 4.11 13.11 4.01
N LEU A 459 5.30 13.29 4.59
CA LEU A 459 5.72 14.62 5.09
C LEU A 459 5.76 15.67 3.98
N GLU A 460 6.14 15.26 2.77
CA GLU A 460 6.33 16.10 1.59
C GLU A 460 4.99 16.55 1.00
N THR A 461 3.94 15.73 1.13
CA THR A 461 2.60 16.02 0.60
C THR A 461 1.65 16.63 1.64
N GLY A 462 2.07 16.69 2.91
CA GLY A 462 1.25 17.20 4.00
C GLY A 462 0.06 16.28 4.24
N GLU A 463 -1.15 16.84 4.20
CA GLU A 463 -2.40 16.10 4.35
C GLU A 463 -2.97 15.61 3.03
N LEU A 464 -2.35 15.84 1.86
CA LEU A 464 -2.89 15.30 0.61
C LEU A 464 -2.87 13.76 0.61
N ALA A 465 -3.92 13.14 0.06
CA ALA A 465 -4.00 11.70 -0.11
C ALA A 465 -3.03 11.27 -1.22
N ALA A 466 -1.80 10.93 -0.83
CA ALA A 466 -0.72 10.55 -1.73
C ALA A 466 -0.86 9.11 -2.23
N THR A 467 -1.49 8.25 -1.43
CA THR A 467 -1.87 6.89 -1.81
C THR A 467 -3.34 6.63 -1.50
N GLY A 468 -3.93 5.67 -2.18
CA GLY A 468 -5.32 5.27 -1.98
C GLY A 468 -5.65 4.01 -2.76
N SER A 469 -6.89 3.55 -2.63
CA SER A 469 -7.38 2.37 -3.32
C SER A 469 -7.38 2.61 -4.84
N VAL A 470 -6.56 1.85 -5.58
CA VAL A 470 -6.51 1.89 -7.05
C VAL A 470 -7.49 0.90 -7.69
N ALA A 471 -8.17 0.11 -6.88
CA ALA A 471 -9.39 -0.62 -7.21
C ALA A 471 -10.05 -1.09 -5.90
N ARG A 472 -11.37 -1.25 -5.89
CA ARG A 472 -12.07 -2.06 -4.88
C ARG A 472 -12.83 -3.16 -5.59
N TYR A 473 -12.95 -4.33 -4.96
CA TYR A 473 -13.71 -5.44 -5.50
C TYR A 473 -14.31 -6.31 -4.39
N ALA A 474 -15.35 -7.06 -4.78
CA ALA A 474 -15.96 -8.14 -4.03
C ALA A 474 -16.44 -9.20 -5.01
N PHE A 475 -15.96 -10.44 -4.84
CA PHE A 475 -16.32 -11.59 -5.64
C PHE A 475 -17.36 -12.43 -4.90
N ASP A 476 -18.52 -12.67 -5.51
CA ASP A 476 -19.55 -13.57 -5.01
C ASP A 476 -19.47 -14.92 -5.73
N LEU A 477 -19.00 -15.96 -5.04
CA LEU A 477 -18.81 -17.29 -5.62
C LEU A 477 -20.12 -18.07 -5.79
N ALA A 478 -21.23 -17.61 -5.17
CA ALA A 478 -22.54 -18.16 -5.41
C ALA A 478 -23.06 -17.75 -6.79
N ASP A 479 -22.79 -16.51 -7.18
CA ASP A 479 -23.23 -15.91 -8.45
C ASP A 479 -22.25 -14.82 -8.90
N TRP A 480 -21.46 -15.12 -9.92
CA TRP A 480 -20.42 -14.22 -10.42
C TRP A 480 -20.98 -12.87 -10.89
N ASP A 481 -22.22 -12.81 -11.42
CA ASP A 481 -22.83 -11.56 -11.88
C ASP A 481 -23.25 -10.64 -10.71
N ARG A 482 -23.22 -11.12 -9.46
CA ARG A 482 -23.38 -10.30 -8.24
C ARG A 482 -22.06 -9.71 -7.75
N SER A 483 -20.93 -10.08 -8.35
CA SER A 483 -19.63 -9.50 -8.02
C SER A 483 -19.60 -8.02 -8.38
N GLY A 484 -18.76 -7.26 -7.68
CA GLY A 484 -18.63 -5.82 -7.88
C GLY A 484 -17.18 -5.37 -7.91
N TRP A 485 -16.91 -4.28 -8.62
CA TRP A 485 -15.62 -3.60 -8.67
C TRP A 485 -15.73 -2.11 -8.97
N VAL A 486 -14.70 -1.34 -8.66
CA VAL A 486 -14.62 0.08 -9.07
C VAL A 486 -13.16 0.52 -9.10
N VAL A 487 -12.80 1.41 -10.04
CA VAL A 487 -11.50 2.08 -10.11
C VAL A 487 -11.63 3.60 -9.86
N PRO A 488 -10.58 4.30 -9.40
CA PRO A 488 -10.63 5.72 -9.02
C PRO A 488 -11.12 6.72 -10.08
N HIS A 489 -11.03 6.33 -11.36
CA HIS A 489 -11.25 7.21 -12.50
C HIS A 489 -12.22 6.55 -13.48
N GLY A 490 -11.69 5.87 -14.48
CA GLY A 490 -12.44 5.09 -15.46
C GLY A 490 -11.49 4.15 -16.19
N VAL A 491 -12.02 3.33 -17.08
CA VAL A 491 -11.22 2.30 -17.79
C VAL A 491 -10.30 2.89 -18.85
N SER A 492 -10.59 4.09 -19.34
CA SER A 492 -9.85 4.73 -20.43
C SER A 492 -8.78 5.69 -19.92
N GLY A 493 -7.56 5.54 -20.41
CA GLY A 493 -6.49 6.52 -20.19
C GLY A 493 -6.58 7.75 -21.10
N VAL A 494 -7.56 7.82 -22.02
CA VAL A 494 -7.72 8.92 -22.96
C VAL A 494 -8.69 9.96 -22.37
N ARG A 495 -8.16 11.14 -22.02
CA ARG A 495 -8.98 12.25 -21.50
C ARG A 495 -10.13 12.60 -22.43
N HIS A 496 -11.30 12.85 -21.85
CA HIS A 496 -12.55 13.19 -22.53
C HIS A 496 -13.09 12.09 -23.46
N SER A 497 -12.68 10.83 -23.26
CA SER A 497 -13.22 9.69 -24.01
C SER A 497 -14.63 9.30 -23.57
N GLY A 498 -15.11 9.81 -22.43
CA GLY A 498 -16.37 9.43 -21.82
C GLY A 498 -16.20 8.34 -20.75
N HIS A 499 -15.14 7.54 -20.86
CA HIS A 499 -14.77 6.49 -19.91
C HIS A 499 -13.47 6.78 -19.15
N ASP A 500 -13.00 8.03 -19.16
CA ASP A 500 -11.81 8.44 -18.42
C ASP A 500 -12.09 8.73 -16.95
N LEU A 501 -13.31 9.15 -16.60
CA LEU A 501 -13.66 9.58 -15.24
C LEU A 501 -15.05 9.08 -14.80
N ASP A 502 -15.68 8.18 -15.55
CA ASP A 502 -17.07 7.75 -15.35
C ASP A 502 -17.31 6.85 -14.12
N GLN A 503 -16.26 6.28 -13.53
CA GLN A 503 -16.35 5.53 -12.26
C GLN A 503 -15.99 6.37 -11.03
N ARG A 504 -15.50 7.61 -11.22
CA ARG A 504 -14.95 8.44 -10.15
C ARG A 504 -15.94 8.68 -9.01
N GLU A 505 -17.19 9.01 -9.34
CA GLU A 505 -18.22 9.27 -8.32
C GLU A 505 -18.53 8.02 -7.51
N ALA A 506 -18.71 6.87 -8.15
CA ALA A 506 -18.90 5.58 -7.47
C ALA A 506 -17.70 5.26 -6.57
N TRP A 507 -16.48 5.49 -7.04
CA TRP A 507 -15.28 5.28 -6.22
C TRP A 507 -15.22 6.20 -4.99
N LEU A 508 -15.60 7.47 -5.13
CA LEU A 508 -15.66 8.43 -4.02
C LEU A 508 -16.74 8.03 -3.00
N ALA A 509 -17.86 7.51 -3.48
CA ALA A 509 -18.96 6.99 -2.66
C ALA A 509 -18.69 5.60 -2.05
N VAL A 510 -17.61 4.91 -2.49
CA VAL A 510 -17.31 3.51 -2.12
C VAL A 510 -18.40 2.54 -2.62
N GLU A 511 -18.98 2.86 -3.78
CA GLU A 511 -19.96 2.02 -4.46
C GLU A 511 -19.25 1.10 -5.46
N LEU A 512 -19.59 -0.19 -5.45
CA LEU A 512 -19.10 -1.15 -6.41
C LEU A 512 -20.01 -1.17 -7.65
N LEU A 513 -19.42 -1.11 -8.82
CA LEU A 513 -20.11 -1.30 -10.09
C LEU A 513 -20.18 -2.80 -10.43
N PRO A 514 -21.18 -3.27 -11.19
CA PRO A 514 -21.29 -4.69 -11.56
C PRO A 514 -20.03 -5.20 -12.27
N MET A 515 -19.54 -6.35 -11.83
CA MET A 515 -18.51 -7.14 -12.53
C MET A 515 -19.22 -8.24 -13.33
N LEU A 516 -19.69 -7.88 -14.52
CA LEU A 516 -20.47 -8.77 -15.38
C LEU A 516 -19.62 -9.94 -15.87
N TYR A 517 -20.15 -11.15 -15.78
CA TYR A 517 -19.42 -12.37 -16.16
C TYR A 517 -20.19 -13.24 -17.16
N SER A 518 -21.50 -13.43 -16.97
CA SER A 518 -22.27 -14.31 -17.87
C SER A 518 -22.48 -13.68 -19.24
N ASP A 519 -22.58 -14.53 -20.27
CA ASP A 519 -22.88 -14.10 -21.64
C ASP A 519 -24.14 -13.23 -21.73
N ALA A 520 -25.17 -13.56 -20.95
CA ALA A 520 -26.40 -12.79 -20.92
C ALA A 520 -26.19 -11.41 -20.27
N ALA A 521 -25.46 -11.35 -19.16
CA ALA A 521 -25.16 -10.10 -18.47
C ALA A 521 -24.29 -9.18 -19.34
N VAL A 522 -23.21 -9.71 -19.91
CA VAL A 522 -22.32 -8.95 -20.81
C VAL A 522 -23.08 -8.45 -22.04
N ALA A 523 -23.85 -9.31 -22.71
CA ALA A 523 -24.61 -8.92 -23.90
C ALA A 523 -25.66 -7.83 -23.59
N ALA A 524 -26.32 -7.89 -22.43
CA ALA A 524 -27.32 -6.90 -22.02
C ALA A 524 -26.72 -5.51 -21.76
N HIS A 525 -25.43 -5.41 -21.45
CA HIS A 525 -24.73 -4.16 -21.13
C HIS A 525 -23.65 -3.81 -22.15
N THR A 526 -23.63 -4.46 -23.32
CA THR A 526 -22.66 -4.16 -24.38
C THR A 526 -23.02 -2.85 -25.08
N GLU A 527 -22.14 -1.85 -24.99
CA GLU A 527 -22.31 -0.57 -25.70
C GLU A 527 -21.73 -0.58 -27.12
N SER A 528 -20.62 -1.30 -27.33
CA SER A 528 -19.94 -1.38 -28.63
C SER A 528 -19.31 -2.76 -28.86
N VAL A 529 -19.21 -3.16 -30.13
CA VAL A 529 -18.60 -4.44 -30.55
C VAL A 529 -17.62 -4.18 -31.68
N HIS A 530 -16.38 -4.60 -31.48
CA HIS A 530 -15.33 -4.56 -32.48
C HIS A 530 -14.97 -6.00 -32.89
N ARG A 531 -14.97 -6.27 -34.20
CA ARG A 531 -14.51 -7.54 -34.77
C ARG A 531 -13.30 -7.25 -35.65
N LEU A 532 -12.14 -7.76 -35.23
CA LEU A 532 -10.85 -7.55 -35.88
C LEU A 532 -10.60 -8.57 -37.00
#